data_AF-A0A6I4R9I5-F1
#
_entry.id   AF-A0A6I4R9I5-F1
#
_cell.length_a   1.000
_cell.length_b   1.000
_cell.length_c   1.000
_cell.angle_alpha   90.00
_cell.angle_beta   90.00
_cell.angle_gamma   90.00
#
_symmetry.space_group_name_H-M   'P 1'
#
loop_
_entity.id
_entity.type
_entity.pdbx_description
1 polymer ?
#
loop_
_entity_poly.entity_id
_entity_poly.type
_entity_poly.pdbx_seq_one_letter_code
_entity_poly.pdbx_strand_id
1 'polypeptide(L)'
;MSNFGLFVRGNRGNLILDGTNPVLVQRETGNIHVTWTSAKGMGLYYQGYGACEVVYQTPVPTQEPPLVFGTPDSISAGGIGHFTHRGGPGNWTGFCMTFIDSLRYRVRRISSSNPVGPRVGQFTGWQYRVCSFGQLPQSTAKWGMRLWSKTLRSDHELIFDSGWPLVPFRGLLQDWVQNGSGGYYEPESYWGNSFWNSTQIDDANRYGEYRHTWGEGSDLGILLSSLCAMDVVADAGNNIRIKTLPMIGFHDSSRQNLYCTLAYGTIQHAGTAGPALNNFGLLTADFSRT
;
A
#
# COMPACT_ATOMS: atom_id res chain seq x y z
N MET A 1 -9.04 14.78 -39.19
CA MET A 1 -9.58 13.58 -38.52
C MET A 1 -10.73 14.05 -37.64
N SER A 2 -11.94 13.60 -37.93
CA SER A 2 -13.12 13.94 -37.15
C SER A 2 -13.13 13.14 -35.85
N ASN A 3 -12.92 13.82 -34.73
CA ASN A 3 -13.02 13.24 -33.39
C ASN A 3 -14.50 13.07 -33.03
N PHE A 4 -15.08 11.92 -33.36
CA PHE A 4 -16.36 11.51 -32.80
C PHE A 4 -16.11 10.75 -31.48
N GLY A 5 -16.64 11.25 -30.35
CA GLY A 5 -16.49 10.61 -29.04
C GLY A 5 -16.92 11.50 -27.86
N LEU A 6 -16.93 10.94 -26.65
CA LEU A 6 -17.13 11.68 -25.41
C LEU A 6 -15.84 12.44 -25.05
N PHE A 7 -15.99 13.72 -24.74
CA PHE A 7 -14.98 14.44 -23.95
C PHE A 7 -15.63 15.08 -22.72
N VAL A 8 -14.94 15.01 -21.59
CA VAL A 8 -15.36 15.70 -20.36
C VAL A 8 -14.46 16.91 -20.19
N ARG A 9 -15.04 18.08 -19.93
CA ARG A 9 -14.29 19.30 -19.59
C ARG A 9 -14.72 19.79 -18.22
N GLY A 10 -13.76 20.31 -17.46
CA GLY A 10 -14.03 20.98 -16.20
C GLY A 10 -14.69 22.35 -16.41
N ASN A 11 -15.17 22.96 -15.33
CA ASN A 11 -15.76 24.30 -15.35
C ASN A 11 -14.79 25.40 -15.84
N ARG A 12 -13.49 25.11 -15.89
CA ARG A 12 -12.45 26.00 -16.44
C ARG A 12 -12.05 25.66 -17.89
N GLY A 13 -12.80 24.78 -18.56
CA GLY A 13 -12.59 24.40 -19.96
C GLY A 13 -11.44 23.40 -20.21
N ASN A 14 -10.72 22.99 -19.15
CA ASN A 14 -9.67 21.97 -19.21
C ASN A 14 -10.25 20.62 -19.60
N LEU A 15 -9.59 19.92 -20.52
CA LEU A 15 -9.96 18.58 -20.96
C LEU A 15 -9.63 17.58 -19.84
N ILE A 16 -10.63 16.84 -19.37
CA ILE A 16 -10.54 15.86 -18.27
C ILE A 16 -10.47 14.43 -18.81
N LEU A 17 -11.20 14.15 -19.89
CA LEU A 17 -11.29 12.82 -20.50
C LEU A 17 -11.48 12.99 -21.99
N ASP A 18 -10.71 12.25 -22.77
CA ASP A 18 -10.91 12.01 -24.21
C ASP A 18 -10.15 10.74 -24.61
N GLY A 19 -10.05 10.43 -25.91
CA GLY A 19 -9.28 9.29 -26.40
C GLY A 19 -7.77 9.35 -26.11
N THR A 20 -7.24 10.50 -25.68
CA THR A 20 -5.83 10.72 -25.33
C THR A 20 -5.59 10.90 -23.83
N ASN A 21 -6.65 11.12 -23.05
CA ASN A 21 -6.65 11.26 -21.59
C ASN A 21 -7.41 10.08 -20.96
N PRO A 22 -6.75 8.91 -20.79
CA PRO A 22 -7.38 7.73 -20.24
C PRO A 22 -7.69 7.89 -18.76
N VAL A 23 -8.81 7.31 -18.32
CA VAL A 23 -9.14 7.17 -16.90
C VAL A 23 -8.46 5.96 -16.29
N LEU A 24 -8.17 6.06 -15.00
CA LEU A 24 -7.72 4.92 -14.21
C LEU A 24 -8.90 3.97 -13.97
N VAL A 25 -8.69 2.69 -14.27
CA VAL A 25 -9.71 1.65 -14.23
C VAL A 25 -9.20 0.48 -13.38
N GLN A 26 -10.08 -0.08 -12.54
CA GLN A 26 -9.77 -1.27 -11.77
C GLN A 26 -9.83 -2.51 -12.67
N ARG A 27 -8.73 -3.26 -12.75
CA ARG A 27 -8.57 -4.46 -13.58
C ARG A 27 -8.84 -5.75 -12.82
N GLU A 28 -8.31 -5.84 -11.61
CA GLU A 28 -8.36 -7.05 -10.80
C GLU A 28 -8.40 -6.71 -9.32
N THR A 29 -8.96 -7.62 -8.53
CA THR A 29 -8.85 -7.59 -7.08
C THR A 29 -8.67 -8.99 -6.51
N GLY A 30 -8.02 -9.07 -5.35
CA GLY A 30 -7.93 -10.28 -4.57
C GLY A 30 -7.44 -10.01 -3.14
N ASN A 31 -7.34 -11.07 -2.36
CA ASN A 31 -6.84 -11.03 -1.00
C ASN A 31 -5.31 -11.18 -0.98
N ILE A 32 -4.63 -10.39 -0.14
CA ILE A 32 -3.18 -10.54 0.07
C ILE A 32 -2.96 -11.58 1.17
N HIS A 33 -2.19 -12.62 0.85
CA HIS A 33 -1.81 -13.66 1.79
C HIS A 33 -0.30 -13.74 1.93
N VAL A 34 0.15 -14.11 3.13
CA VAL A 34 1.55 -14.40 3.40
C VAL A 34 1.95 -15.66 2.64
N THR A 35 2.95 -15.58 1.78
CA THR A 35 3.48 -16.71 1.00
C THR A 35 4.78 -17.26 1.58
N TRP A 36 5.48 -16.44 2.35
CA TRP A 36 6.73 -16.82 2.99
C TRP A 36 6.86 -16.17 4.36
N THR A 37 7.52 -16.88 5.27
CA THR A 37 7.85 -16.39 6.61
C THR A 37 9.29 -16.75 6.89
N SER A 38 10.02 -15.89 7.58
CA SER A 38 11.37 -16.15 8.07
C SER A 38 11.35 -17.09 9.28
N ALA A 39 10.92 -18.34 9.08
CA ALA A 39 10.85 -19.35 10.13
C ALA A 39 11.81 -20.52 9.85
N LYS A 40 13.12 -20.28 10.03
CA LYS A 40 14.10 -21.31 10.41
C LYS A 40 15.20 -20.68 11.27
N GLY A 41 15.06 -20.80 12.58
CA GLY A 41 16.10 -20.44 13.55
C GLY A 41 15.82 -21.12 14.88
N MET A 42 16.69 -22.04 15.28
CA MET A 42 16.56 -22.81 16.51
C MET A 42 16.37 -21.92 17.75
N GLY A 43 15.28 -22.12 18.47
CA GLY A 43 15.19 -21.88 19.90
C GLY A 43 15.06 -20.45 20.44
N LEU A 44 15.51 -19.38 19.76
CA LEU A 44 15.55 -18.05 20.43
C LEU A 44 15.27 -16.80 19.57
N TYR A 45 15.13 -16.88 18.25
CA TYR A 45 14.86 -15.71 17.40
C TYR A 45 13.92 -16.05 16.25
N TYR A 46 12.61 -15.88 16.47
CA TYR A 46 11.63 -15.87 15.38
C TYR A 46 11.63 -14.47 14.78
N GLN A 47 11.93 -14.38 13.48
CA GLN A 47 11.81 -13.12 12.75
C GLN A 47 10.30 -12.81 12.56
N GLY A 48 9.87 -11.62 12.97
CA GLY A 48 8.47 -11.19 13.14
C GLY A 48 7.79 -10.72 11.85
N TYR A 49 8.38 -11.01 10.69
CA TYR A 49 7.88 -10.57 9.40
C TYR A 49 7.72 -11.73 8.41
N GLY A 50 6.87 -11.51 7.42
CA GLY A 50 6.65 -12.39 6.29
C GLY A 50 6.74 -11.62 4.99
N ALA A 51 6.69 -12.36 3.89
CA ALA A 51 6.53 -11.80 2.56
C ALA A 51 5.21 -12.30 1.97
N CYS A 52 4.58 -11.44 1.18
CA CYS A 52 3.42 -11.75 0.38
C CYS A 52 3.83 -11.66 -1.08
N GLU A 53 3.44 -12.66 -1.87
CA GLU A 53 3.59 -12.68 -3.31
C GLU A 53 2.20 -12.83 -3.91
N VAL A 54 1.81 -11.85 -4.73
CA VAL A 54 0.54 -11.86 -5.46
C VAL A 54 0.85 -12.05 -6.93
N VAL A 55 0.10 -12.96 -7.56
CA VAL A 55 0.14 -13.23 -9.00
C VAL A 55 -1.21 -12.83 -9.57
N TYR A 56 -1.21 -11.98 -10.58
CA TYR A 56 -2.43 -11.57 -11.28
C TYR A 56 -3.00 -12.73 -12.09
N GLN A 57 -4.33 -12.81 -12.19
CA GLN A 57 -5.01 -13.81 -13.01
C GLN A 57 -4.69 -13.61 -14.49
N THR A 58 -4.57 -12.36 -14.92
CA THR A 58 -4.16 -11.99 -16.29
C THR A 58 -3.10 -10.90 -16.21
N PRO A 59 -1.97 -11.03 -16.93
CA PRO A 59 -0.96 -9.99 -16.94
C PRO A 59 -1.53 -8.65 -17.43
N VAL A 60 -1.08 -7.55 -16.82
CA VAL A 60 -1.49 -6.19 -17.22
C VAL A 60 -0.59 -5.71 -18.36
N PRO A 61 -1.12 -5.49 -19.59
CA PRO A 61 -0.31 -5.21 -20.77
C PRO A 61 -0.07 -3.70 -20.95
N THR A 62 0.46 -3.03 -19.94
CA THR A 62 0.75 -1.58 -19.96
C THR A 62 2.24 -1.31 -19.96
N GLN A 63 2.69 -0.26 -20.64
CA GLN A 63 4.09 0.15 -20.60
C GLN A 63 4.47 0.64 -19.20
N GLU A 64 3.60 1.46 -18.61
CA GLU A 64 3.73 1.92 -17.24
C GLU A 64 3.30 0.82 -16.24
N PRO A 65 3.90 0.76 -15.04
CA PRO A 65 3.43 -0.13 -13.98
C PRO A 65 1.98 0.18 -13.59
N PRO A 66 1.15 -0.84 -13.29
CA PRO A 66 -0.17 -0.60 -12.74
C PRO A 66 -0.07 0.00 -11.33
N LEU A 67 -1.03 0.84 -10.97
CA LEU A 67 -1.20 1.31 -9.60
C LEU A 67 -1.87 0.24 -8.76
N VAL A 68 -1.25 -0.18 -7.67
CA VAL A 68 -1.84 -1.18 -6.77
C VAL A 68 -2.28 -0.50 -5.50
N PHE A 69 -3.59 -0.49 -5.26
CA PHE A 69 -4.19 0.00 -4.03
C PHE A 69 -4.46 -1.15 -3.06
N GLY A 70 -4.44 -0.85 -1.77
CA GLY A 70 -4.79 -1.76 -0.69
C GLY A 70 -6.01 -1.22 0.04
N THR A 71 -7.07 -2.02 0.14
CA THR A 71 -8.25 -1.72 0.95
C THR A 71 -8.26 -2.63 2.17
N PRO A 72 -8.40 -2.09 3.39
CA PRO A 72 -8.44 -2.90 4.59
C PRO A 72 -9.80 -3.62 4.72
N ASP A 73 -9.75 -4.91 5.04
CA ASP A 73 -10.94 -5.69 5.37
C ASP A 73 -11.33 -5.50 6.86
N SER A 74 -12.41 -6.15 7.30
CA SER A 74 -12.99 -6.17 8.65
C SER A 74 -12.07 -6.75 9.73
N ILE A 75 -11.00 -7.44 9.35
CA ILE A 75 -9.98 -7.97 10.26
C ILE A 75 -8.94 -6.87 10.50
N SER A 76 -8.31 -6.85 11.69
CA SER A 76 -7.14 -5.99 11.93
C SER A 76 -6.10 -6.23 10.85
N ALA A 77 -5.92 -5.24 9.95
CA ALA A 77 -4.98 -5.37 8.86
C ALA A 77 -3.57 -5.12 9.40
N GLY A 78 -2.72 -6.15 9.39
CA GLY A 78 -1.33 -6.05 9.84
C GLY A 78 -0.54 -5.02 9.01
N GLY A 79 0.70 -4.78 9.40
CA GLY A 79 1.55 -3.82 8.69
C GLY A 79 1.99 -4.37 7.34
N ILE A 80 1.84 -3.59 6.28
CA ILE A 80 2.35 -3.86 4.93
C ILE A 80 3.30 -2.75 4.48
N GLY A 81 4.32 -3.11 3.71
CA GLY A 81 5.32 -2.18 3.19
C GLY A 81 6.27 -2.86 2.21
N HIS A 82 7.28 -2.13 1.75
CA HIS A 82 8.32 -2.65 0.84
C HIS A 82 7.74 -3.32 -0.42
N PHE A 83 6.97 -2.55 -1.19
CA PHE A 83 6.32 -3.03 -2.39
C PHE A 83 7.32 -3.19 -3.54
N THR A 84 7.16 -4.24 -4.35
CA THR A 84 7.90 -4.40 -5.60
C THR A 84 7.00 -5.06 -6.66
N HIS A 85 6.95 -4.50 -7.87
CA HIS A 85 6.23 -5.11 -8.98
C HIS A 85 6.91 -6.39 -9.47
N ARG A 86 6.11 -7.32 -10.00
CA ARG A 86 6.58 -8.46 -10.76
C ARG A 86 6.21 -8.32 -12.23
N GLY A 87 7.08 -8.84 -13.09
CA GLY A 87 7.01 -8.62 -14.53
C GLY A 87 7.69 -7.32 -14.92
N GLY A 88 7.28 -6.75 -16.05
CA GLY A 88 7.85 -5.52 -16.59
C GLY A 88 6.96 -4.86 -17.64
N PRO A 89 7.44 -3.80 -18.30
CA PRO A 89 6.67 -3.07 -19.31
C PRO A 89 6.04 -4.01 -20.34
N GLY A 90 4.73 -3.89 -20.52
CA GLY A 90 3.91 -4.72 -21.41
C GLY A 90 3.49 -6.08 -20.85
N ASN A 91 3.98 -6.49 -19.67
CA ASN A 91 3.68 -7.78 -19.07
C ASN A 91 3.86 -7.77 -17.54
N TRP A 92 3.05 -7.00 -16.82
CA TRP A 92 3.06 -6.98 -15.35
C TRP A 92 2.26 -8.17 -14.81
N THR A 93 2.89 -9.00 -13.98
CA THR A 93 2.33 -10.31 -13.58
C THR A 93 1.96 -10.39 -12.11
N GLY A 94 2.27 -9.37 -11.30
CA GLY A 94 2.00 -9.38 -9.88
C GLY A 94 2.78 -8.36 -9.08
N PHE A 95 2.93 -8.62 -7.79
CA PHE A 95 3.78 -7.85 -6.88
C PHE A 95 4.22 -8.68 -5.66
N CYS A 96 5.26 -8.20 -4.99
CA CYS A 96 5.71 -8.67 -3.70
C CYS A 96 5.61 -7.54 -2.66
N MET A 97 5.42 -7.90 -1.39
CA MET A 97 5.52 -6.95 -0.26
C MET A 97 5.93 -7.64 1.03
N THR A 98 6.47 -6.85 1.96
CA THR A 98 6.69 -7.29 3.34
C THR A 98 5.40 -7.15 4.15
N PHE A 99 5.18 -8.10 5.05
CA PHE A 99 4.08 -8.10 6.00
C PHE A 99 4.59 -8.31 7.43
N ILE A 100 3.97 -7.62 8.40
CA ILE A 100 4.10 -7.89 9.83
C ILE A 100 2.71 -8.08 10.42
N ASP A 101 2.56 -9.09 11.28
CA ASP A 101 1.26 -9.48 11.84
C ASP A 101 0.64 -8.40 12.72
N SER A 102 1.46 -7.62 13.41
CA SER A 102 1.04 -6.51 14.24
C SER A 102 1.98 -5.33 14.12
N LEU A 103 1.43 -4.14 13.88
CA LEU A 103 2.19 -2.90 14.08
C LEU A 103 2.55 -2.66 15.54
N ARG A 104 1.89 -3.33 16.51
CA ARG A 104 2.28 -3.28 17.93
C ARG A 104 3.39 -4.27 18.28
N TYR A 105 3.93 -4.99 17.30
CA TYR A 105 4.99 -5.95 17.54
C TYR A 105 6.26 -5.30 18.10
N ARG A 106 6.55 -5.58 19.37
CA ARG A 106 7.87 -5.50 20.00
C ARG A 106 8.22 -6.95 20.33
N VAL A 107 9.49 -7.35 20.23
CA VAL A 107 9.96 -8.64 20.77
C VAL A 107 9.78 -8.65 22.31
N ARG A 108 8.54 -8.79 22.80
CA ARG A 108 8.29 -9.45 24.08
C ARG A 108 8.42 -10.92 23.77
N ARG A 109 9.66 -11.41 23.91
CA ARG A 109 10.08 -12.83 23.90
C ARG A 109 8.96 -13.75 23.44
N ILE A 110 8.96 -14.12 22.16
CA ILE A 110 8.16 -15.25 21.68
C ILE A 110 8.62 -16.46 22.49
N SER A 111 7.84 -16.84 23.50
CA SER A 111 7.97 -18.16 24.10
C SER A 111 7.57 -19.18 23.04
N SER A 112 8.25 -20.31 22.98
CA SER A 112 7.88 -21.45 22.12
C SER A 112 6.42 -21.90 22.31
N SER A 113 5.77 -21.51 23.41
CA SER A 113 4.37 -21.76 23.74
C SER A 113 3.35 -20.78 23.13
N ASN A 114 3.76 -19.65 22.55
CA ASN A 114 2.84 -18.71 21.90
C ASN A 114 3.51 -18.00 20.69
N PRO A 115 3.59 -18.67 19.52
CA PRO A 115 4.15 -18.08 18.31
C PRO A 115 3.20 -17.03 17.75
N VAL A 116 3.40 -15.78 18.17
CA VAL A 116 2.77 -14.58 17.62
C VAL A 116 3.68 -14.08 16.50
N GLY A 117 3.30 -14.38 15.26
CA GLY A 117 4.05 -14.01 14.06
C GLY A 117 3.28 -14.41 12.81
N PRO A 118 3.65 -13.87 11.64
CA PRO A 118 2.99 -14.18 10.39
C PRO A 118 3.10 -15.67 10.06
N ARG A 119 2.06 -16.23 9.44
CA ARG A 119 2.01 -17.65 9.02
C ARG A 119 1.80 -17.75 7.52
N VAL A 120 2.48 -18.66 6.85
CA VAL A 120 2.20 -18.94 5.43
C VAL A 120 0.72 -19.31 5.27
N GLY A 121 0.05 -18.71 4.29
CA GLY A 121 -1.38 -18.82 4.04
C GLY A 121 -2.25 -17.88 4.87
N GLN A 122 -1.67 -17.10 5.81
CA GLN A 122 -2.42 -16.10 6.57
C GLN A 122 -2.89 -14.97 5.67
N PHE A 123 -4.19 -14.64 5.77
CA PHE A 123 -4.72 -13.40 5.21
C PHE A 123 -4.20 -12.20 6.00
N THR A 124 -3.67 -11.19 5.31
CA THR A 124 -3.06 -10.03 5.95
C THR A 124 -4.06 -9.01 6.50
N GLY A 125 -5.35 -9.18 6.18
CA GLY A 125 -6.38 -8.17 6.40
C GLY A 125 -6.46 -7.11 5.29
N TRP A 126 -5.67 -7.26 4.21
CA TRP A 126 -5.65 -6.35 3.08
C TRP A 126 -6.10 -7.05 1.79
N GLN A 127 -7.01 -6.39 1.07
CA GLN A 127 -7.32 -6.73 -0.32
C GLN A 127 -6.55 -5.79 -1.24
N TYR A 128 -6.06 -6.30 -2.37
CA TYR A 128 -5.46 -5.47 -3.41
C TYR A 128 -6.48 -5.10 -4.47
N ARG A 129 -6.32 -3.92 -5.06
CA ARG A 129 -7.02 -3.45 -6.26
C ARG A 129 -5.96 -3.03 -7.28
N VAL A 130 -5.86 -3.74 -8.39
CA VAL A 130 -4.94 -3.41 -9.49
C VAL A 130 -5.65 -2.44 -10.41
N CYS A 131 -5.04 -1.28 -10.62
CA CYS A 131 -5.58 -0.22 -11.44
C CYS A 131 -4.56 0.14 -12.52
N SER A 132 -5.01 0.38 -13.75
CA SER A 132 -4.11 0.84 -14.82
C SER A 132 -4.80 1.83 -15.74
N PHE A 133 -4.02 2.60 -16.48
CA PHE A 133 -4.54 3.40 -17.59
C PHE A 133 -4.70 2.51 -18.84
N GLY A 134 -5.61 2.88 -19.74
CA GLY A 134 -5.69 2.30 -21.09
C GLY A 134 -6.99 1.57 -21.42
N GLN A 135 -7.15 1.26 -22.71
CA GLN A 135 -8.28 0.49 -23.23
C GLN A 135 -8.33 -0.89 -22.57
N LEU A 136 -9.50 -1.25 -22.07
CA LEU A 136 -9.81 -2.58 -21.60
C LEU A 136 -10.54 -3.35 -22.69
N PRO A 137 -10.46 -4.69 -22.72
CA PRO A 137 -11.44 -5.50 -23.44
C PRO A 137 -12.86 -5.06 -23.04
N GLN A 138 -13.80 -5.14 -23.99
CA GLN A 138 -15.21 -4.85 -23.73
C GLN A 138 -15.67 -5.65 -22.51
N SER A 139 -16.05 -4.95 -21.45
CA SER A 139 -16.50 -5.62 -20.24
C SER A 139 -17.86 -6.27 -20.49
N THR A 140 -18.03 -7.48 -19.94
CA THR A 140 -19.32 -8.13 -19.84
C THR A 140 -20.09 -7.69 -18.59
N ALA A 141 -19.48 -6.89 -17.71
CA ALA A 141 -20.06 -6.45 -16.45
C ALA A 141 -21.06 -5.30 -16.65
N LYS A 142 -22.14 -5.28 -15.84
CA LYS A 142 -23.23 -4.28 -15.92
C LYS A 142 -22.91 -2.92 -15.27
N TRP A 143 -21.65 -2.59 -15.04
CA TRP A 143 -21.21 -1.48 -14.18
C TRP A 143 -20.15 -0.62 -14.88
N GLY A 144 -20.11 0.68 -14.58
CA GLY A 144 -19.23 1.66 -15.22
C GLY A 144 -19.96 2.93 -15.71
N MET A 145 -19.24 3.87 -16.33
CA MET A 145 -19.85 5.01 -17.03
C MET A 145 -20.44 4.54 -18.35
N ARG A 146 -21.76 4.66 -18.47
CA ARG A 146 -22.49 4.34 -19.69
C ARG A 146 -23.09 5.59 -20.28
N LEU A 147 -22.89 5.78 -21.58
CA LEU A 147 -23.62 6.79 -22.34
C LEU A 147 -24.61 6.09 -23.23
N TRP A 148 -25.83 6.60 -23.24
CA TRP A 148 -26.96 6.03 -23.96
C TRP A 148 -27.39 7.08 -24.98
N SER A 149 -27.70 6.64 -26.20
CA SER A 149 -28.15 7.51 -27.27
C SER A 149 -29.42 8.26 -26.85
N LYS A 150 -29.50 9.55 -27.18
CA LYS A 150 -30.70 10.38 -26.95
C LYS A 150 -31.75 10.20 -28.06
N THR A 151 -31.45 9.47 -29.13
CA THR A 151 -32.33 9.43 -30.31
C THR A 151 -33.71 8.86 -29.92
N LEU A 152 -34.76 9.65 -30.16
CA LEU A 152 -36.16 9.45 -29.75
C LEU A 152 -36.89 8.28 -30.46
N ARG A 153 -36.21 7.18 -30.73
CA ARG A 153 -36.82 5.98 -31.30
C ARG A 153 -36.43 4.77 -30.48
N SER A 154 -37.34 4.39 -29.57
CA SER A 154 -37.59 3.09 -28.91
C SER A 154 -36.43 2.26 -28.34
N ASP A 155 -35.19 2.62 -28.60
CA ASP A 155 -34.03 1.77 -28.45
C ASP A 155 -33.00 2.64 -27.75
N HIS A 156 -32.95 2.51 -26.43
CA HIS A 156 -31.94 3.11 -25.57
C HIS A 156 -30.55 2.53 -25.88
N GLU A 157 -30.02 2.80 -27.08
CA GLU A 157 -28.78 2.21 -27.57
C GLU A 157 -27.60 2.67 -26.71
N LEU A 158 -26.88 1.70 -26.15
CA LEU A 158 -25.66 1.94 -25.39
C LEU A 158 -24.55 2.36 -26.36
N ILE A 159 -24.23 3.65 -26.38
CA ILE A 159 -23.24 4.24 -27.31
C ILE A 159 -21.82 4.23 -26.75
N PHE A 160 -21.68 4.11 -25.43
CA PHE A 160 -20.40 3.97 -24.76
C PHE A 160 -20.60 3.24 -23.44
N ASP A 161 -19.72 2.30 -23.13
CA ASP A 161 -19.65 1.66 -21.83
C ASP A 161 -18.19 1.64 -21.41
N SER A 162 -17.88 2.27 -20.27
CA SER A 162 -16.55 2.13 -19.69
C SER A 162 -16.30 0.70 -19.25
N GLY A 163 -17.34 -0.10 -18.99
CA GLY A 163 -17.28 -1.52 -18.64
C GLY A 163 -16.65 -1.84 -17.28
N TRP A 164 -16.04 -0.85 -16.64
CA TRP A 164 -15.17 -1.04 -15.51
C TRP A 164 -15.47 0.00 -14.43
N PRO A 165 -15.38 -0.37 -13.14
CA PRO A 165 -15.52 0.57 -12.05
C PRO A 165 -14.48 1.68 -12.18
N LEU A 166 -14.96 2.93 -12.13
CA LEU A 166 -14.09 4.10 -12.06
C LEU A 166 -13.62 4.27 -10.63
N VAL A 167 -12.33 4.55 -10.46
CA VAL A 167 -11.68 4.70 -9.16
C VAL A 167 -11.48 6.18 -8.85
N PRO A 168 -12.38 6.82 -8.07
CA PRO A 168 -12.22 8.21 -7.67
C PRO A 168 -11.06 8.36 -6.68
N PHE A 169 -10.05 9.17 -7.06
CA PHE A 169 -9.05 9.63 -6.10
C PHE A 169 -9.69 10.56 -5.07
N ARG A 170 -9.36 10.32 -3.79
CA ARG A 170 -9.85 11.14 -2.67
C ARG A 170 -8.84 12.20 -2.26
N GLY A 171 -7.56 11.96 -2.49
CA GLY A 171 -6.48 12.91 -2.21
C GLY A 171 -5.26 12.21 -1.63
N LEU A 172 -4.38 12.99 -1.01
CA LEU A 172 -3.24 12.48 -0.26
C LEU A 172 -3.61 12.46 1.23
N LEU A 173 -3.33 11.34 1.90
CA LEU A 173 -3.27 11.24 3.35
C LEU A 173 -1.91 11.78 3.79
N GLN A 174 -1.91 12.87 4.54
CA GLN A 174 -0.73 13.66 4.95
C GLN A 174 -0.78 13.87 6.47
N ASP A 175 -0.05 14.82 7.05
CA ASP A 175 -0.26 15.25 8.45
C ASP A 175 -0.16 14.14 9.51
N TRP A 176 0.83 13.26 9.35
CA TRP A 176 1.10 12.18 10.30
C TRP A 176 1.48 12.73 11.68
N VAL A 177 0.78 12.24 12.71
CA VAL A 177 1.05 12.61 14.11
C VAL A 177 1.88 11.53 14.76
N GLN A 178 2.99 11.91 15.40
CA GLN A 178 3.81 10.98 16.16
C GLN A 178 2.99 10.38 17.32
N ASN A 179 2.91 9.05 17.37
CA ASN A 179 2.17 8.29 18.38
C ASN A 179 3.09 7.68 19.45
N GLY A 180 4.33 7.34 19.09
CA GLY A 180 5.31 6.76 20.02
C GLY A 180 6.74 6.85 19.53
N SER A 181 7.69 6.83 20.47
CA SER A 181 9.14 6.84 20.21
C SER A 181 9.73 5.42 20.13
N GLY A 182 10.80 5.28 19.34
CA GLY A 182 11.66 4.11 19.32
C GLY A 182 12.44 3.87 20.61
N GLY A 183 12.93 2.64 20.80
CA GLY A 183 13.81 2.27 21.92
C GLY A 183 15.20 2.91 21.80
N TYR A 184 15.89 3.02 22.95
CA TYR A 184 17.16 3.74 23.12
C TYR A 184 18.35 2.78 23.07
N TYR A 185 19.18 2.80 22.01
CA TYR A 185 20.49 2.11 21.98
C TYR A 185 21.46 2.79 20.99
N GLU A 186 22.76 2.77 21.29
CA GLU A 186 23.85 3.18 20.38
C GLU A 186 23.94 2.21 19.19
N PRO A 187 23.68 2.66 17.95
CA PRO A 187 23.63 1.77 16.80
C PRO A 187 24.98 1.10 16.48
N GLU A 188 26.09 1.84 16.57
CA GLU A 188 27.41 1.33 16.19
C GLU A 188 27.91 0.23 17.13
N SER A 189 27.68 0.40 18.43
CA SER A 189 28.03 -0.54 19.51
C SER A 189 27.28 -1.88 19.42
N TYR A 190 26.10 -1.91 18.80
CA TYR A 190 25.27 -3.12 18.67
C TYR A 190 25.31 -3.74 17.26
N TRP A 191 25.44 -2.91 16.21
CA TRP A 191 25.31 -3.34 14.81
C TRP A 191 26.64 -3.39 14.05
N GLY A 192 27.68 -2.68 14.50
CA GLY A 192 28.90 -2.51 13.72
C GLY A 192 28.62 -2.12 12.25
N ASN A 193 29.36 -2.69 11.30
CA ASN A 193 29.18 -2.42 9.88
C ASN A 193 27.88 -3.01 9.26
N SER A 194 27.10 -3.84 9.98
CA SER A 194 25.88 -4.44 9.41
C SER A 194 24.70 -3.46 9.36
N PHE A 195 24.75 -2.37 10.13
CA PHE A 195 23.75 -1.29 10.09
C PHE A 195 23.54 -0.73 8.68
N TRP A 196 24.61 -0.69 7.88
CA TRP A 196 24.63 -0.08 6.55
C TRP A 196 24.21 -1.03 5.42
N ASN A 197 24.29 -2.35 5.64
CA ASN A 197 24.14 -3.37 4.60
C ASN A 197 23.06 -4.43 4.92
N SER A 198 22.33 -4.28 6.01
CA SER A 198 21.32 -5.25 6.43
C SER A 198 20.03 -5.12 5.61
N THR A 199 19.70 -6.17 4.86
CA THR A 199 18.35 -6.40 4.31
C THR A 199 17.39 -7.00 5.36
N GLN A 200 17.86 -7.22 6.58
CA GLN A 200 17.11 -7.86 7.66
C GLN A 200 16.36 -6.81 8.48
N ILE A 201 15.05 -6.99 8.62
CA ILE A 201 14.24 -6.26 9.60
C ILE A 201 14.55 -6.89 10.96
N ASP A 202 15.18 -6.15 11.87
CA ASP A 202 15.31 -6.59 13.26
C ASP A 202 14.14 -6.09 14.08
N ASP A 203 13.47 -7.07 14.66
CA ASP A 203 12.18 -7.00 15.32
C ASP A 203 12.23 -6.31 16.68
N ALA A 204 13.44 -6.04 17.20
CA ALA A 204 13.60 -5.51 18.54
C ALA A 204 13.16 -4.04 18.68
N ASN A 205 13.22 -3.21 17.63
CA ASN A 205 13.05 -1.77 17.79
C ASN A 205 12.41 -1.05 16.58
N ARG A 206 11.37 -0.26 16.85
CA ARG A 206 10.80 0.71 15.90
C ARG A 206 11.62 2.00 15.93
N TYR A 207 11.82 2.63 14.78
CA TYR A 207 12.41 3.97 14.73
C TYR A 207 11.42 5.05 15.21
N GLY A 208 10.15 4.89 14.83
CA GLY A 208 9.05 5.74 15.27
C GLY A 208 7.72 5.13 14.86
N GLU A 209 6.68 5.45 15.64
CA GLU A 209 5.30 5.12 15.30
C GLU A 209 4.52 6.41 15.11
N TYR A 210 3.85 6.49 13.98
CA TYR A 210 3.03 7.62 13.58
C TYR A 210 1.62 7.13 13.32
N ARG A 211 0.64 8.01 13.49
CA ARG A 211 -0.76 7.73 13.22
C ARG A 211 -1.39 8.84 12.39
N HIS A 212 -2.39 8.45 11.63
CA HIS A 212 -3.28 9.36 10.95
C HIS A 212 -4.72 8.92 11.20
N THR A 213 -5.62 9.88 11.46
CA THR A 213 -7.04 9.57 11.63
C THR A 213 -7.57 8.91 10.36
N TRP A 214 -8.11 7.71 10.50
CA TRP A 214 -8.70 6.99 9.38
C TRP A 214 -10.21 7.18 9.41
N GLY A 215 -10.78 7.58 8.27
CA GLY A 215 -12.23 7.70 8.12
C GLY A 215 -12.88 6.32 8.08
N GLU A 216 -14.03 6.15 8.72
CA GLU A 216 -14.76 4.88 8.72
C GLU A 216 -15.13 4.46 7.28
N GLY A 217 -14.67 3.29 6.85
CA GLY A 217 -15.01 2.69 5.56
C GLY A 217 -14.02 1.60 5.15
N SER A 218 -14.50 0.41 4.79
CA SER A 218 -13.68 -0.69 4.26
C SER A 218 -13.12 -0.40 2.87
N ASP A 219 -13.75 0.54 2.16
CA ASP A 219 -13.53 0.68 0.72
C ASP A 219 -12.59 1.84 0.38
N LEU A 220 -12.11 2.58 1.39
CA LEU A 220 -11.03 3.55 1.19
C LEU A 220 -9.71 2.76 1.03
N GLY A 221 -9.08 2.90 -0.13
CA GLY A 221 -7.80 2.26 -0.43
C GLY A 221 -6.63 3.24 -0.39
N ILE A 222 -5.46 2.76 0.02
CA ILE A 222 -4.18 3.47 -0.06
C ILE A 222 -3.31 2.91 -1.18
N LEU A 223 -2.52 3.74 -1.85
CA LEU A 223 -1.59 3.29 -2.89
C LEU A 223 -0.43 2.49 -2.27
N LEU A 224 -0.42 1.18 -2.46
CA LEU A 224 0.63 0.29 -1.97
C LEU A 224 1.87 0.34 -2.86
N SER A 225 1.68 0.55 -4.17
CA SER A 225 2.80 0.59 -5.12
C SER A 225 3.74 1.79 -4.94
N SER A 226 3.43 2.72 -4.04
CA SER A 226 4.34 3.79 -3.59
C SER A 226 5.09 3.48 -2.30
N LEU A 227 4.87 2.32 -1.66
CA LEU A 227 5.54 1.96 -0.41
C LEU A 227 6.96 1.45 -0.68
N CYS A 228 7.91 2.35 -0.74
CA CYS A 228 9.33 2.07 -0.92
C CYS A 228 10.16 2.48 0.30
N ALA A 229 11.45 2.15 0.29
CA ALA A 229 12.39 2.66 1.27
C ALA A 229 12.51 4.18 1.16
N MET A 230 12.56 4.85 2.31
CA MET A 230 12.73 6.30 2.40
C MET A 230 13.94 6.66 3.24
N ASP A 231 14.58 7.77 2.88
CA ASP A 231 15.68 8.32 3.64
C ASP A 231 15.14 9.27 4.71
N VAL A 232 15.41 8.98 5.98
CA VAL A 232 15.03 9.84 7.12
C VAL A 232 16.29 10.33 7.83
N VAL A 233 16.22 11.52 8.40
CA VAL A 233 17.29 12.04 9.27
C VAL A 233 16.98 11.63 10.70
N ALA A 234 17.97 10.99 11.33
CA ALA A 234 17.92 10.45 12.68
C ALA A 234 19.04 11.07 13.52
N ASP A 235 18.77 11.29 14.80
CA ASP A 235 19.82 11.60 15.77
C ASP A 235 20.27 10.30 16.47
N ALA A 236 21.48 9.88 16.13
CA ALA A 236 22.19 8.76 16.74
C ALA A 236 23.44 9.22 17.49
N GLY A 237 23.37 10.41 18.13
CA GLY A 237 24.51 11.14 18.69
C GLY A 237 25.11 12.15 17.70
N ASN A 238 24.67 12.09 16.44
CA ASN A 238 24.83 13.07 15.37
C ASN A 238 23.65 12.90 14.38
N ASN A 239 23.32 13.94 13.61
CA ASN A 239 22.31 13.86 12.55
C ASN A 239 22.83 13.00 11.38
N ILE A 240 22.31 11.79 11.27
CA ILE A 240 22.64 10.82 10.20
C ILE A 240 21.43 10.55 9.31
N ARG A 241 21.67 10.27 8.03
CA ARG A 241 20.62 9.78 7.13
C ARG A 241 20.57 8.26 7.19
N ILE A 242 19.40 7.71 7.42
CA ILE A 242 19.15 6.27 7.45
C ILE A 242 18.04 5.90 6.47
N LYS A 243 18.14 4.71 5.88
CA LYS A 243 17.06 4.14 5.06
C LYS A 243 16.07 3.42 5.97
N THR A 244 14.80 3.75 5.84
CA THR A 244 13.70 3.14 6.60
C THR A 244 12.62 2.61 5.67
N LEU A 245 11.92 1.56 6.10
CA LEU A 245 10.72 1.08 5.43
C LEU A 245 9.48 1.53 6.19
N PRO A 246 8.56 2.28 5.56
CA PRO A 246 7.25 2.53 6.12
C PRO A 246 6.44 1.23 6.07
N MET A 247 6.02 0.77 7.25
CA MET A 247 5.07 -0.33 7.43
C MET A 247 3.74 0.27 7.87
N ILE A 248 2.70 0.10 7.07
CA ILE A 248 1.40 0.76 7.26
C ILE A 248 0.30 -0.26 7.50
N GLY A 249 -0.61 0.04 8.42
CA GLY A 249 -1.55 -0.94 8.95
C GLY A 249 -2.41 -0.40 10.07
N PHE A 250 -3.16 -1.30 10.69
CA PHE A 250 -4.01 -1.01 11.84
C PHE A 250 -3.54 -1.83 13.04
N HIS A 251 -3.69 -1.26 14.23
CA HIS A 251 -3.39 -1.98 15.47
C HIS A 251 -4.49 -2.94 15.90
N ASP A 252 -5.72 -2.66 15.49
CA ASP A 252 -6.91 -3.40 15.88
C ASP A 252 -8.02 -3.20 14.84
N SER A 253 -9.12 -3.93 15.04
CA SER A 253 -10.28 -3.90 14.14
C SER A 253 -11.10 -2.62 14.20
N SER A 254 -10.85 -1.71 15.17
CA SER A 254 -11.58 -0.44 15.24
C SER A 254 -11.25 0.46 14.05
N ARG A 255 -10.04 0.31 13.49
CA ARG A 255 -9.53 1.05 12.32
C ARG A 255 -9.73 2.57 12.42
N GLN A 256 -9.77 3.12 13.63
CA GLN A 256 -9.91 4.57 13.85
C GLN A 256 -8.68 5.35 13.37
N ASN A 257 -7.52 4.70 13.38
CA ASN A 257 -6.27 5.31 12.98
C ASN A 257 -5.50 4.34 12.10
N LEU A 258 -5.00 4.86 10.98
CA LEU A 258 -3.96 4.21 10.21
C LEU A 258 -2.62 4.51 10.86
N TYR A 259 -1.83 3.48 11.11
CA TYR A 259 -0.53 3.60 11.75
C TYR A 259 0.57 3.36 10.72
N CYS A 260 1.66 4.09 10.86
CA CYS A 260 2.89 3.90 10.11
C CYS A 260 4.03 3.69 11.09
N THR A 261 4.68 2.54 11.02
CA THR A 261 5.91 2.24 11.75
C THR A 261 7.08 2.30 10.79
N LEU A 262 8.15 2.96 11.20
CA LEU A 262 9.38 3.00 10.43
C LEU A 262 10.27 1.85 10.90
N ALA A 263 10.34 0.80 10.09
CA ALA A 263 11.17 -0.37 10.34
C ALA A 263 12.55 -0.08 9.73
N TYR A 264 13.49 0.39 10.55
CA TYR A 264 14.97 0.27 10.47
C TYR A 264 15.62 1.29 11.40
N GLY A 265 16.57 0.84 12.24
CA GLY A 265 17.43 1.68 13.08
C GLY A 265 16.83 2.05 14.45
N THR A 266 17.68 1.99 15.49
CA THR A 266 17.40 2.56 16.82
C THR A 266 17.92 3.99 16.89
N ILE A 267 17.22 4.86 17.60
CA ILE A 267 17.70 6.22 17.91
C ILE A 267 18.32 6.23 19.30
N GLN A 268 19.39 7.01 19.46
CA GLN A 268 19.93 7.30 20.79
C GLN A 268 19.06 8.32 21.52
N HIS A 269 18.19 9.09 20.87
CA HIS A 269 17.36 10.08 21.56
C HIS A 269 15.89 9.93 21.18
N ALA A 270 15.05 9.46 22.11
CA ALA A 270 13.61 9.42 21.91
C ALA A 270 13.07 10.84 21.66
N GLY A 271 12.56 11.11 20.44
CA GLY A 271 11.97 12.41 20.07
C GLY A 271 12.68 13.18 18.95
N THR A 272 13.84 12.72 18.48
CA THR A 272 14.61 13.39 17.42
C THR A 272 14.35 12.87 16.01
N ALA A 273 13.57 11.79 15.85
CA ALA A 273 13.07 11.34 14.55
C ALA A 273 12.29 12.44 13.81
N GLY A 274 11.86 13.47 14.54
CA GLY A 274 11.27 14.66 13.97
C GLY A 274 10.08 14.35 13.06
N PRO A 275 9.77 15.28 12.16
CA PRO A 275 8.72 15.13 11.16
C PRO A 275 9.08 14.16 10.02
N ALA A 276 9.60 12.97 10.31
CA ALA A 276 10.02 12.00 9.28
C ALA A 276 8.92 11.74 8.22
N LEU A 277 7.65 11.86 8.62
CA LEU A 277 6.50 11.70 7.75
C LEU A 277 5.76 13.00 7.39
N ASN A 278 6.26 14.20 7.73
CA ASN A 278 5.52 15.44 7.40
C ASN A 278 5.31 15.65 5.91
N ASN A 279 6.21 15.13 5.07
CA ASN A 279 6.08 15.21 3.61
C ASN A 279 5.70 13.85 2.99
N PHE A 280 5.36 12.86 3.81
CA PHE A 280 4.96 11.55 3.34
C PHE A 280 3.46 11.52 3.11
N GLY A 281 3.07 11.59 1.83
CA GLY A 281 1.69 11.50 1.40
C GLY A 281 1.37 10.09 0.87
N LEU A 282 0.28 9.49 1.33
CA LEU A 282 -0.28 8.30 0.68
C LEU A 282 -1.45 8.68 -0.21
N LEU A 283 -1.36 8.39 -1.50
CA LEU A 283 -2.50 8.56 -2.40
C LEU A 283 -3.63 7.62 -1.98
N THR A 284 -4.84 8.17 -1.87
CA THR A 284 -6.04 7.45 -1.50
C THR A 284 -7.05 7.43 -2.63
N ALA A 285 -7.80 6.33 -2.71
CA ALA A 285 -8.87 6.14 -3.67
C ALA A 285 -10.07 5.46 -3.01
N ASP A 286 -11.27 5.74 -3.49
CA ASP A 286 -12.51 5.16 -2.96
C ASP A 286 -13.04 4.06 -3.88
N PHE A 287 -13.18 2.86 -3.31
CA PHE A 287 -13.61 1.64 -3.97
C PHE A 287 -15.02 1.20 -3.58
N SER A 288 -15.80 2.04 -2.87
CA SER A 288 -17.17 1.70 -2.42
C SER A 288 -18.18 1.55 -3.55
N ARG A 289 -17.78 1.93 -4.76
CA ARG A 289 -18.62 1.93 -5.97
C ARG A 289 -18.27 0.79 -6.93
N THR A 290 -17.59 -0.25 -6.44
CA THR A 290 -17.10 -1.39 -7.23
C THR A 290 -18.02 -2.60 -7.16
#